data_AF-A0AAD6U7L5-F1
#
_entry.id   AF-A0AAD6U7L5-F1
#
_cell.length_a   1.000
_cell.length_b   1.000
_cell.length_c   1.000
_cell.angle_alpha   90.00
_cell.angle_beta   90.00
_cell.angle_gamma   90.00
#
_symmetry.space_group_name_H-M   'P 1'
#
loop_
_entity.id
_entity.type
_entity.pdbx_description
1 polymer ?
#
loop_
_entity_poly.entity_id
_entity_poly.type
_entity_poly.pdbx_seq_one_letter_code
_entity_poly.pdbx_strand_id
1 'polypeptide(L)'
;HPEIINDITSQLVDLRAAGAPLSLATVRCIIIAIIRERAPHLFEHRFKDGSTFQVSDSFCKKFLDQTLAWSIRKGTKAAQKLPHDA
;
A
#
# COMPACT_ATOMS: atom_id res chain seq x y z
N HIS A 1 -12.44 10.90 6.43
CA HIS A 1 -11.97 9.82 7.30
C HIS A 1 -10.50 10.02 7.71
N PRO A 2 -10.14 11.13 8.40
CA PRO A 2 -8.80 11.31 8.96
C PRO A 2 -8.40 10.19 9.95
N GLU A 3 -9.35 9.68 10.71
CA GLU A 3 -9.18 8.56 11.64
C GLU A 3 -8.68 7.29 10.97
N ILE A 4 -9.24 6.93 9.82
CA ILE A 4 -8.83 5.76 9.04
C ILE A 4 -7.43 5.95 8.46
N ILE A 5 -7.11 7.17 8.00
CA ILE A 5 -5.78 7.48 7.47
C ILE A 5 -4.73 7.31 8.58
N ASN A 6 -5.02 7.79 9.79
CA ASN A 6 -4.12 7.66 10.94
C ASN A 6 -3.89 6.21 11.35
N ASP A 7 -4.95 5.39 11.38
CA ASP A 7 -4.83 3.96 11.69
C ASP A 7 -3.95 3.24 10.66
N ILE A 8 -4.15 3.54 9.36
CA ILE A 8 -3.34 2.98 8.27
C ILE A 8 -1.89 3.42 8.39
N THR A 9 -1.63 4.72 8.58
CA THR A 9 -0.25 5.23 8.64
C THR A 9 0.48 4.71 9.87
N SER A 10 -0.18 4.62 11.03
CA SER A 10 0.40 4.04 12.25
C SER A 10 0.87 2.61 11.98
N GLN A 11 0.00 1.76 11.44
CA GLN A 11 0.35 0.35 11.20
C GLN A 11 1.48 0.18 10.18
N LEU A 12 1.53 1.02 9.14
CA LEU A 12 2.62 1.01 8.17
C LEU A 12 3.96 1.49 8.77
N VAL A 13 3.92 2.49 9.67
CA VAL A 13 5.10 2.99 10.39
C VAL A 13 5.63 1.93 11.34
N ASP A 14 4.76 1.27 12.10
CA ASP A 14 5.14 0.22 13.05
C ASP A 14 5.81 -0.97 12.34
N LEU A 15 5.25 -1.41 11.22
CA LEU A 15 5.85 -2.48 10.41
C LEU A 15 7.22 -2.10 9.86
N ARG A 16 7.39 -0.85 9.41
CA ARG A 16 8.69 -0.38 8.94
C ARG A 16 9.71 -0.28 10.08
N ALA A 17 9.29 0.19 11.24
CA ALA A 17 10.13 0.27 12.44
C ALA A 17 10.58 -1.13 12.92
N ALA A 18 9.72 -2.13 12.77
CA ALA A 18 10.04 -3.54 13.02
C ALA A 18 10.95 -4.18 11.96
N GLY A 19 11.36 -3.44 10.92
CA GLY A 19 12.19 -3.97 9.83
C GLY A 19 11.44 -4.88 8.85
N ALA A 20 10.12 -4.93 8.91
CA ALA A 20 9.33 -5.75 7.99
C ALA A 20 9.33 -5.16 6.57
N PRO A 21 9.48 -5.98 5.52
CA PRO A 21 9.45 -5.51 4.15
C PRO A 21 8.05 -5.03 3.76
N LEU A 22 7.93 -3.77 3.37
CA LEU A 22 6.68 -3.20 2.86
C LEU A 22 6.60 -3.34 1.34
N SER A 23 5.86 -4.36 0.89
CA SER A 23 5.47 -4.51 -0.51
C SER A 23 4.16 -3.78 -0.80
N LEU A 24 3.87 -3.47 -2.07
CA LEU A 24 2.56 -2.90 -2.46
C LEU A 24 1.39 -3.82 -2.10
N ALA A 25 1.60 -5.15 -2.13
CA ALA A 25 0.60 -6.11 -1.71
C ALA A 25 0.30 -5.98 -0.21
N THR A 26 1.35 -5.90 0.63
CA THR A 26 1.22 -5.70 2.08
C THR A 26 0.48 -4.40 2.38
N VAL A 27 0.88 -3.30 1.74
CA VAL A 27 0.24 -1.98 1.91
C VAL A 27 -1.24 -2.04 1.52
N ARG A 28 -1.56 -2.64 0.37
CA ARG A 28 -2.95 -2.83 -0.06
C ARG A 28 -3.76 -3.62 0.96
N CYS A 29 -3.23 -4.74 1.46
CA CYS A 29 -3.92 -5.57 2.43
C CYS A 29 -4.24 -4.80 3.71
N ILE A 30 -3.31 -3.99 4.20
CA ILE A 30 -3.51 -3.16 5.40
C ILE A 30 -4.61 -2.12 5.17
N ILE A 31 -4.53 -1.39 4.05
CA ILE A 31 -5.55 -0.39 3.69
C ILE A 31 -6.94 -1.04 3.59
N ILE A 32 -7.04 -2.18 2.88
CA ILE A 32 -8.31 -2.90 2.74
C ILE A 32 -8.83 -3.38 4.10
N ALA A 33 -7.97 -3.98 4.93
CA ALA A 33 -8.36 -4.52 6.22
C ALA A 33 -8.94 -3.42 7.13
N ILE A 34 -8.24 -2.30 7.26
CA ILE A 34 -8.68 -1.19 8.11
C ILE A 34 -9.97 -0.55 7.55
N ILE A 35 -10.05 -0.32 6.24
CA ILE A 35 -11.28 0.23 5.65
C ILE A 35 -12.47 -0.73 5.82
N ARG A 36 -12.27 -2.04 5.66
CA ARG A 36 -13.35 -3.02 5.86
C ARG A 36 -13.85 -3.05 7.30
N GLU A 37 -12.95 -2.90 8.27
CA GLU A 37 -13.30 -2.90 9.68
C GLU A 37 -14.00 -1.61 10.11
N ARG A 38 -13.50 -0.45 9.64
CA ARG A 38 -13.91 0.87 10.15
C ARG A 38 -14.97 1.57 9.29
N ALA A 39 -14.95 1.35 7.97
CA ALA A 39 -15.82 2.00 7.00
C ALA A 39 -16.12 1.11 5.79
N PRO A 40 -16.78 -0.05 5.99
CA PRO A 40 -17.10 -0.97 4.90
C PRO A 40 -17.95 -0.32 3.80
N HIS A 41 -18.78 0.66 4.17
CA HIS A 41 -19.61 1.43 3.24
C HIS A 41 -18.82 2.13 2.12
N LEU A 42 -17.51 2.39 2.31
CA LEU A 42 -16.66 2.94 1.26
C LEU A 42 -16.51 1.99 0.07
N PHE A 43 -16.49 0.67 0.30
CA PHE A 43 -16.44 -0.33 -0.76
C PHE A 43 -17.79 -0.56 -1.44
N GLU A 44 -18.89 -0.24 -0.75
CA GLU A 44 -20.26 -0.39 -1.25
C GLU A 44 -20.72 0.84 -2.04
N HIS A 45 -20.10 1.99 -1.79
CA HIS A 45 -20.40 3.23 -2.49
C HIS A 45 -20.12 3.08 -3.99
N ARG A 46 -21.17 3.31 -4.79
CA ARG A 46 -21.08 3.39 -6.25
C ARG A 46 -20.95 4.85 -6.68
N PHE A 47 -19.92 5.13 -7.46
CA PHE A 47 -19.75 6.42 -8.11
C PHE A 47 -20.75 6.59 -9.26
N LYS A 48 -20.83 7.82 -9.80
CA LYS A 48 -21.76 8.17 -10.89
C LYS A 48 -21.56 7.33 -12.16
N ASP A 49 -20.36 6.81 -12.37
CA ASP A 49 -19.98 5.94 -13.48
C ASP A 49 -20.28 4.44 -13.21
N GLY A 50 -20.84 4.12 -12.04
CA GLY A 50 -21.15 2.75 -11.62
C GLY A 50 -19.97 1.99 -11.01
N SER A 51 -18.78 2.57 -10.97
CA SER A 51 -17.61 1.96 -10.34
C SER A 51 -17.70 2.01 -8.81
N THR A 52 -16.99 1.11 -8.13
CA THR A 52 -16.82 1.13 -6.67
C THR A 52 -15.40 1.53 -6.30
N PHE A 53 -15.20 1.97 -5.06
CA PHE A 53 -13.86 2.25 -4.56
C PHE A 53 -13.00 0.99 -4.58
N GLN A 54 -11.81 1.10 -5.17
CA GLN A 54 -10.85 0.01 -5.28
C GLN A 54 -9.47 0.46 -4.80
N VAL A 55 -8.84 -0.37 -3.98
CA VAL A 55 -7.46 -0.13 -3.50
C VAL A 55 -6.46 -0.67 -4.53
N SER A 56 -6.31 0.05 -5.63
CA SER A 56 -5.39 -0.30 -6.72
C SER A 56 -3.92 -0.07 -6.34
N ASP A 57 -2.98 -0.61 -7.13
CA ASP A 57 -1.55 -0.28 -6.99
C ASP A 57 -1.27 1.22 -7.10
N SER A 58 -1.92 1.91 -8.04
CA SER A 58 -1.76 3.35 -8.22
C SER A 58 -2.30 4.13 -7.03
N PHE A 59 -3.44 3.70 -6.46
CA PHE A 59 -3.95 4.26 -5.21
C PHE A 59 -2.95 4.08 -4.07
N CYS A 60 -2.42 2.86 -3.88
CA CYS A 60 -1.45 2.59 -2.80
C CYS A 60 -0.19 3.47 -2.93
N LYS A 61 0.37 3.59 -4.15
CA LYS A 61 1.54 4.45 -4.40
C LYS A 61 1.25 5.91 -4.08
N LYS A 62 0.11 6.42 -4.57
CA LYS A 62 -0.31 7.80 -4.33
C LYS A 62 -0.58 8.05 -2.85
N PHE A 63 -1.21 7.10 -2.16
CA PHE A 63 -1.45 7.17 -0.73
C PHE A 63 -0.12 7.31 0.03
N LEU A 64 0.82 6.38 -0.18
CA LEU A 64 2.13 6.40 0.49
C LEU A 64 2.93 7.69 0.23
N ASP A 65 2.90 8.17 -1.01
CA ASP A 65 3.57 9.41 -1.39
C ASP A 65 2.95 10.63 -0.70
N GLN A 66 1.62 10.74 -0.72
CA GLN A 66 0.92 11.90 -0.17
C GLN A 66 0.86 11.91 1.36
N THR A 67 0.75 10.75 2.02
CA THR A 67 0.58 10.69 3.49
C THR A 67 1.89 10.51 4.24
N LEU A 68 2.89 9.87 3.63
CA LEU A 68 4.15 9.52 4.30
C LEU A 68 5.39 10.00 3.55
N ALA A 69 5.25 10.59 2.35
CA ALA A 69 6.37 10.88 1.45
C ALA A 69 7.21 9.64 1.12
N TRP A 70 6.57 8.47 1.04
CA TRP A 70 7.24 7.19 0.78
C TRP A 70 7.06 6.73 -0.66
N SER A 71 8.16 6.28 -1.27
CA SER A 71 8.14 5.56 -2.53
C SER A 71 8.49 4.08 -2.31
N ILE A 72 7.69 3.18 -2.88
CA ILE A 72 8.02 1.75 -2.89
C ILE A 72 9.11 1.51 -3.93
N ARG A 73 10.26 1.03 -3.47
CA ARG A 73 11.36 0.63 -4.36
C ARG A 73 11.06 -0.72 -4.98
N LYS A 74 11.06 -0.80 -6.31
CA LYS A 74 11.06 -2.08 -7.02
C LYS A 74 12.43 -2.73 -6.77
N GLY A 75 12.45 -3.96 -6.27
CA GLY A 75 13.70 -4.70 -6.10
C GLY A 75 14.51 -4.68 -7.40
N THR A 76 15.77 -4.28 -7.31
CA THR A 76 16.69 -4.26 -8.43
C THR A 76 16.99 -5.70 -8.84
N LYS A 77 16.54 -6.13 -10.01
CA LYS A 77 16.88 -7.44 -10.61
C LYS A 77 18.31 -7.44 -11.17
N ALA A 78 19.30 -6.98 -10.40
CA ALA A 78 20.67 -6.74 -10.86
C ALA A 78 21.69 -7.69 -10.19
N ALA A 79 21.34 -8.96 -10.02
CA ALA A 79 22.26 -9.97 -9.46
C ALA A 79 22.20 -11.31 -10.22
N GLN A 80 22.13 -11.27 -11.56
CA GLN A 80 22.33 -12.44 -12.40
C GLN A 80 23.27 -12.11 -13.57
N LYS A 81 24.51 -11.76 -13.25
CA LYS A 81 25.62 -12.04 -14.15
C LYS A 81 26.59 -12.92 -13.37
N LEU A 82 26.52 -14.22 -13.62
CA LEU A 82 27.63 -15.11 -13.33
C LEU A 82 28.81 -14.63 -14.20
N PRO A 83 30.00 -14.37 -13.64
CA PRO A 83 31.18 -14.21 -14.49
C PRO A 83 31.36 -15.50 -15.29
N HIS A 84 31.54 -15.35 -16.59
CA HIS A 84 31.93 -16.44 -17.45
C HIS A 84 33.43 -16.68 -17.19
N ASP A 85 33.76 -17.58 -16.28
CA ASP A 85 35.14 -17.98 -16.03
C ASP A 85 35.50 -19.18 -16.94
N ALA A 86 36.44 -18.86 -17.87
CA ALA A 86 37.53 -19.61 -18.47
C ALA A 86 37.33 -21.05 -18.97
#